data_AF-T1BZ44-F1
#
_entry.id   AF-T1BZ44-F1
#
_cell.length_a   1.000
_cell.length_b   1.000
_cell.length_c   1.000
_cell.angle_alpha   90.00
_cell.angle_beta   90.00
_cell.angle_gamma   90.00
#
_symmetry.space_group_name_H-M   'P 1'
#
loop_
_entity.id
_entity.type
_entity.pdbx_description
1 polymer ?
#
loop_
_entity_poly.entity_id
_entity_poly.type
_entity_poly.pdbx_seq_one_letter_code
_entity_poly.pdbx_strand_id
1 'polypeptide(L)'
;MIDPTPAFWIFVALALPASAGILALLPDARASEVVSRVGSIGAVVAAVALLVSRASGTYGPYLGVDSIAEVFLVPVTAIYATSTWYSRAYLRSVHRPFLAPSVYYALLNAFAFSMIAVLVVRDLGLMWIGVEGTTVASALLLVLERRPTSVEAAWRYTLIASAGLTIALFALLLLYTATGTLDAVALAANPPVATLAVTMAVALALVGYGTKVGLFPMHTWLPDAHAEAPSPVSAMLSGILLPTALYAFLRVYRILPSPPPAALSTLVLAFGIATALIAALLVQRQRSYKRMLAYSSMEVMGLAVVGVGLGGIALYGALLLLVAHAFAKSSAFYCAGNVLQQRGDDPDRTTCATSGTRSAPDRRGRG
;
A
#
# COMPACT_ATOMS: atom_id res chain seq x y z
N MET A 1 -4.37 -24.91 -25.20
CA MET A 1 -4.52 -23.69 -26.03
C MET A 1 -4.84 -22.57 -25.04
N ILE A 2 -3.89 -21.68 -24.74
CA ILE A 2 -4.10 -20.58 -23.79
C ILE A 2 -5.09 -19.63 -24.45
N ASP A 3 -6.25 -19.40 -23.83
CA ASP A 3 -7.15 -18.32 -24.25
C ASP A 3 -6.35 -17.01 -24.17
N PRO A 4 -6.11 -16.30 -25.28
CA PRO A 4 -5.28 -15.09 -25.28
C PRO A 4 -5.98 -13.91 -24.59
N THR A 5 -7.28 -14.02 -24.30
CA THR A 5 -8.07 -12.90 -23.76
C THR A 5 -7.60 -12.42 -22.39
N PRO A 6 -7.16 -13.25 -21.43
CA PRO A 6 -6.74 -12.74 -20.14
C PRO A 6 -5.31 -12.22 -20.11
N ALA A 7 -4.42 -12.83 -20.91
CA ALA A 7 -3.07 -12.31 -21.10
C ALA A 7 -3.14 -10.86 -21.57
N PHE A 8 -4.01 -10.58 -22.56
CA PHE A 8 -4.28 -9.23 -23.03
C PHE A 8 -4.71 -8.30 -21.89
N TRP A 9 -5.68 -8.68 -21.06
CA TRP A 9 -6.15 -7.83 -19.97
C TRP A 9 -5.10 -7.60 -18.87
N ILE A 10 -4.25 -8.59 -18.57
CA ILE A 10 -3.11 -8.40 -17.66
C ILE A 10 -2.12 -7.37 -18.22
N PHE A 11 -1.79 -7.48 -19.52
CA PHE A 11 -0.92 -6.51 -20.17
C PHE A 11 -1.55 -5.12 -20.18
N VAL A 12 -2.85 -5.00 -20.43
CA VAL A 12 -3.57 -3.71 -20.36
C VAL A 12 -3.52 -3.13 -18.95
N ALA A 13 -3.77 -3.94 -17.92
CA ALA A 13 -3.74 -3.50 -16.51
C ALA A 13 -2.36 -2.97 -16.08
N LEU A 14 -1.26 -3.51 -16.63
CA LEU A 14 0.11 -3.05 -16.37
C LEU A 14 0.52 -1.87 -17.27
N ALA A 15 0.28 -1.99 -18.57
CA ALA A 15 0.80 -1.06 -19.57
C ALA A 15 0.12 0.31 -19.46
N LEU A 16 -1.16 0.37 -19.09
CA LEU A 16 -1.87 1.63 -18.96
C LEU A 16 -1.32 2.55 -17.87
N PRO A 17 -1.21 2.14 -16.59
CA PRO A 17 -0.59 3.00 -15.58
C PRO A 17 0.90 3.26 -15.88
N ALA A 18 1.63 2.30 -16.45
CA ALA A 18 3.03 2.52 -16.83
C ALA A 18 3.19 3.60 -17.92
N SER A 19 2.46 3.46 -19.03
CA SER A 19 2.47 4.43 -20.13
C SER A 19 1.91 5.78 -19.70
N ALA A 20 0.85 5.81 -18.91
CA ALA A 20 0.30 7.04 -18.38
C ALA A 20 1.28 7.75 -17.43
N GLY A 21 2.05 7.02 -16.63
CA GLY A 21 3.11 7.59 -15.80
C GLY A 21 4.24 8.23 -16.61
N ILE A 22 4.68 7.57 -17.68
CA ILE A 22 5.72 8.10 -18.59
C ILE A 22 5.20 9.34 -19.32
N LEU A 23 4.00 9.28 -19.88
CA LEU A 23 3.38 10.40 -20.58
C LEU A 23 3.05 11.57 -19.63
N ALA A 24 2.80 11.30 -18.35
CA ALA A 24 2.58 12.34 -17.36
C ALA A 24 3.83 13.17 -17.05
N LEU A 25 5.04 12.70 -17.40
CA LEU A 25 6.28 13.48 -17.29
C LEU A 25 6.38 14.61 -18.33
N LEU A 26 5.51 14.61 -19.35
CA LEU A 26 5.39 15.72 -20.26
C LEU A 26 5.01 17.00 -19.48
N PRO A 27 5.52 18.18 -19.87
CA PRO A 27 5.40 19.40 -19.08
C PRO A 27 3.95 19.94 -18.95
N ASP A 28 2.99 19.42 -19.71
CA ASP A 28 1.60 19.88 -19.65
C ASP A 28 0.81 19.22 -18.50
N ALA A 29 0.43 20.05 -17.52
CA ALA A 29 -0.36 19.65 -16.35
C ALA A 29 -1.78 19.14 -16.72
N ARG A 30 -2.40 19.63 -17.80
CA ARG A 30 -3.71 19.15 -18.25
C ARG A 30 -3.58 17.82 -18.96
N ALA A 31 -2.56 17.66 -19.80
CA ALA A 31 -2.30 16.40 -20.49
C ALA A 31 -2.00 15.27 -19.49
N SER A 32 -1.12 15.52 -18.50
CA SER A 32 -0.80 14.54 -17.44
C SER A 32 -2.03 14.12 -16.63
N GLU A 33 -2.94 15.06 -16.31
CA GLU A 33 -4.22 14.75 -15.66
C GLU A 33 -5.10 13.84 -16.53
N VAL A 34 -5.32 14.21 -17.79
CA VAL A 34 -6.20 13.46 -18.71
C VAL A 34 -5.65 12.06 -18.96
N VAL A 35 -4.36 11.94 -19.24
CA VAL A 35 -3.70 10.65 -19.49
C VAL A 35 -3.79 9.75 -18.27
N SER A 36 -3.58 10.28 -17.06
CA SER A 36 -3.71 9.49 -15.83
C SER A 36 -5.12 8.98 -15.60
N ARG A 37 -6.15 9.78 -15.90
CA ARG A 37 -7.56 9.38 -15.78
C ARG A 37 -7.95 8.34 -16.81
N VAL A 38 -7.53 8.50 -18.06
CA VAL A 38 -7.80 7.51 -19.11
C VAL A 38 -7.10 6.20 -18.77
N GLY A 39 -5.83 6.26 -18.34
CA GLY A 39 -5.08 5.08 -17.89
C GLY A 39 -5.72 4.38 -16.69
N SER A 40 -6.23 5.14 -15.71
CA SER A 40 -6.89 4.56 -14.53
C SER A 40 -8.24 3.92 -14.86
N ILE A 41 -9.04 4.52 -15.74
CA ILE A 41 -10.28 3.91 -16.25
C ILE A 41 -9.98 2.61 -16.96
N GLY A 42 -9.02 2.61 -17.88
CA GLY A 42 -8.69 1.39 -18.63
C GLY A 42 -8.14 0.28 -17.73
N ALA A 43 -7.41 0.62 -16.66
CA ALA A 43 -7.00 -0.35 -15.64
C ALA A 43 -8.21 -0.96 -14.90
N VAL A 44 -9.23 -0.16 -14.56
CA VAL A 44 -10.49 -0.66 -13.98
C VAL A 44 -11.20 -1.60 -14.95
N VAL A 45 -11.33 -1.21 -16.23
CA VAL A 45 -11.95 -2.05 -17.26
C VAL A 45 -11.21 -3.38 -17.38
N ALA A 46 -9.88 -3.36 -17.37
CA ALA A 46 -9.08 -4.58 -17.41
C ALA A 46 -9.29 -5.47 -16.18
N ALA A 47 -9.32 -4.90 -14.97
CA ALA A 47 -9.59 -5.66 -13.75
C ALA A 47 -10.99 -6.29 -13.75
N VAL A 48 -12.01 -5.55 -14.19
CA VAL A 48 -13.38 -6.06 -14.30
C VAL A 48 -13.47 -7.15 -15.37
N ALA A 49 -12.79 -6.97 -16.51
CA ALA A 49 -12.76 -7.98 -17.56
C ALA A 49 -12.10 -9.29 -17.09
N LEU A 50 -11.00 -9.22 -16.33
CA LEU A 50 -10.36 -10.38 -15.69
C LEU A 50 -11.31 -11.08 -14.72
N LEU A 51 -12.01 -10.32 -13.87
CA LEU A 51 -12.97 -10.87 -12.91
C LEU A 51 -14.16 -11.56 -13.61
N VAL A 52 -14.74 -10.91 -14.63
CA VAL A 52 -15.92 -11.44 -15.36
C VAL A 52 -15.56 -12.68 -16.18
N SER A 53 -14.39 -12.68 -16.80
CA SER A 53 -13.87 -13.86 -17.52
C SER A 53 -13.44 -15.00 -16.60
N ARG A 54 -13.37 -14.77 -15.28
CA ARG A 54 -12.83 -15.70 -14.27
C ARG A 54 -11.48 -16.24 -14.71
N ALA A 55 -10.66 -15.34 -15.24
CA ALA A 55 -9.45 -15.73 -15.89
C ALA A 55 -8.34 -16.01 -14.87
N SER A 56 -8.42 -17.22 -14.29
CA SER A 56 -7.35 -17.77 -13.49
C SER A 56 -6.37 -18.51 -14.40
N GLY A 57 -5.10 -18.12 -14.37
CA GLY A 57 -4.11 -18.80 -15.19
C GLY A 57 -2.73 -18.18 -15.15
N THR A 58 -1.83 -18.93 -15.76
CA THR A 58 -0.42 -18.56 -15.93
C THR A 58 -0.20 -18.07 -17.35
N TYR A 59 0.46 -16.92 -17.51
CA TYR A 59 0.69 -16.28 -18.81
C TYR A 59 2.19 -15.98 -18.96
N GLY A 60 2.90 -16.88 -19.64
CA GLY A 60 4.36 -16.82 -19.71
C GLY A 60 5.03 -17.22 -18.38
N PRO A 61 6.34 -16.95 -18.23
CA PRO A 61 7.09 -17.43 -17.07
C PRO A 61 6.74 -16.70 -15.76
N TYR A 62 6.43 -15.40 -15.83
CA TYR A 62 6.34 -14.54 -14.64
C TYR A 62 4.96 -13.99 -14.32
N LEU A 63 4.04 -13.93 -15.30
CA LEU A 63 2.73 -13.33 -15.10
C LEU A 63 1.67 -14.39 -14.83
N GLY A 64 0.71 -14.06 -13.98
CA GLY A 64 -0.45 -14.87 -13.69
C GLY A 64 -1.41 -14.18 -12.76
N VAL A 65 -2.68 -14.48 -12.94
CA VAL A 65 -3.77 -14.00 -12.08
C VAL A 65 -4.51 -15.22 -11.58
N ASP A 66 -4.87 -15.20 -10.30
CA ASP A 66 -5.74 -16.20 -9.72
C ASP A 66 -6.88 -15.52 -8.96
N SER A 67 -7.77 -16.35 -8.38
CA SER A 67 -8.96 -15.87 -7.69
C SER A 67 -8.66 -14.95 -6.50
N ILE A 68 -7.50 -15.05 -5.86
CA ILE A 68 -7.12 -14.13 -4.78
C ILE A 68 -6.69 -12.81 -5.40
N ALA A 69 -5.83 -12.83 -6.42
CA ALA A 69 -5.38 -11.61 -7.09
C ALA A 69 -6.55 -10.80 -7.68
N GLU A 70 -7.55 -11.48 -8.25
CA GLU A 70 -8.78 -10.85 -8.78
C GLU A 70 -9.52 -10.03 -7.71
N VAL A 71 -9.61 -10.54 -6.47
CA VAL A 71 -10.26 -9.85 -5.34
C VAL A 71 -9.54 -8.54 -4.99
N PHE A 72 -8.22 -8.46 -5.15
CA PHE A 72 -7.44 -7.24 -4.89
C PHE A 72 -7.37 -6.31 -6.11
N LEU A 73 -7.38 -6.83 -7.34
CA LEU A 73 -7.24 -6.03 -8.56
C LEU A 73 -8.37 -5.01 -8.71
N VAL A 74 -9.61 -5.40 -8.40
CA VAL A 74 -10.77 -4.50 -8.49
C VAL A 74 -10.64 -3.30 -7.53
N PRO A 75 -10.47 -3.47 -6.20
CA PRO A 75 -10.30 -2.32 -5.31
C PRO A 75 -9.03 -1.53 -5.62
N VAL A 76 -7.90 -2.16 -5.97
CA VAL A 76 -6.67 -1.44 -6.36
C VAL A 76 -6.91 -0.48 -7.52
N THR A 77 -7.50 -0.98 -8.61
CA THR A 77 -7.76 -0.17 -9.80
C THR A 77 -8.87 0.85 -9.57
N ALA A 78 -9.92 0.51 -8.83
CA ALA A 78 -11.02 1.42 -8.52
C ALA A 78 -10.56 2.60 -7.65
N ILE A 79 -9.79 2.34 -6.57
CA ILE A 79 -9.25 3.39 -5.71
C ILE A 79 -8.20 4.22 -6.44
N TYR A 80 -7.39 3.59 -7.30
CA TYR A 80 -6.48 4.32 -8.18
C TYR A 80 -7.26 5.31 -9.05
N ALA A 81 -8.31 4.85 -9.73
CA ALA A 81 -9.22 5.69 -10.49
C ALA A 81 -9.76 6.85 -9.64
N THR A 82 -10.46 6.58 -8.54
CA THR A 82 -11.05 7.65 -7.71
C THR A 82 -10.01 8.64 -7.19
N SER A 83 -8.81 8.17 -6.87
CA SER A 83 -7.70 9.06 -6.47
C SER A 83 -7.24 9.95 -7.63
N THR A 84 -7.11 9.46 -8.86
CA THR A 84 -6.80 10.33 -10.03
C THR A 84 -7.87 11.41 -10.26
N TRP A 85 -9.15 11.10 -10.00
CA TRP A 85 -10.22 12.10 -10.09
C TRP A 85 -10.12 13.14 -8.98
N TYR A 86 -9.97 12.69 -7.73
CA TYR A 86 -9.88 13.56 -6.56
C TYR A 86 -8.63 14.47 -6.62
N SER A 87 -7.50 13.95 -7.11
CA SER A 87 -6.24 14.69 -7.19
C SER A 87 -6.31 15.99 -7.99
N ARG A 88 -7.18 16.09 -9.01
CA ARG A 88 -7.38 17.36 -9.74
C ARG A 88 -7.85 18.49 -8.82
N ALA A 89 -8.90 18.22 -8.04
CA ALA A 89 -9.44 19.21 -7.12
C ALA A 89 -8.43 19.50 -6.00
N TYR A 90 -7.78 18.46 -5.49
CA TYR A 90 -6.77 18.59 -4.45
C TYR A 90 -5.58 19.46 -4.88
N LEU A 91 -4.95 19.17 -6.03
CA LEU A 91 -3.77 19.93 -6.50
C LEU A 91 -4.09 21.40 -6.75
N ARG A 92 -5.31 21.73 -7.19
CA ARG A 92 -5.75 23.13 -7.36
C ARG A 92 -5.89 23.88 -6.04
N SER A 93 -6.11 23.18 -4.93
CA SER A 93 -6.18 23.80 -3.60
C SER A 93 -4.79 24.07 -2.99
N VAL A 94 -3.75 23.41 -3.51
CA VAL A 94 -2.37 23.56 -3.03
C VAL A 94 -1.74 24.77 -3.71
N HIS A 95 -1.44 25.82 -2.94
CA HIS A 95 -0.96 27.11 -3.48
C HIS A 95 0.49 27.07 -3.97
N ARG A 96 1.35 26.25 -3.36
CA ARG A 96 2.78 26.12 -3.72
C ARG A 96 3.26 24.67 -3.57
N PRO A 97 2.90 23.78 -4.49
CA PRO A 97 3.43 22.42 -4.46
C PRO A 97 4.92 22.44 -4.79
N PHE A 98 5.71 21.68 -4.04
CA PHE A 98 7.11 21.42 -4.35
C PHE A 98 7.25 20.50 -5.57
N LEU A 99 6.38 19.49 -5.69
CA LEU A 99 6.33 18.65 -6.88
C LEU A 99 5.45 19.30 -7.96
N ALA A 100 5.95 19.36 -9.18
CA ALA A 100 5.13 19.76 -10.33
C ALA A 100 3.94 18.78 -10.49
N PRO A 101 2.76 19.26 -10.92
CA PRO A 101 1.59 18.39 -11.14
C PRO A 101 1.88 17.18 -12.06
N SER A 102 2.71 17.37 -13.09
CA SER A 102 3.18 16.31 -13.98
C SER A 102 3.92 15.21 -13.23
N VAL A 103 4.90 15.58 -12.40
CA VAL A 103 5.66 14.66 -11.54
C VAL A 103 4.76 13.97 -10.52
N TYR A 104 3.81 14.69 -9.93
CA TYR A 104 2.82 14.09 -9.02
C TYR A 104 2.02 12.99 -9.72
N TYR A 105 1.47 13.26 -10.92
CA TYR A 105 0.72 12.26 -11.66
C TYR A 105 1.61 11.10 -12.12
N ALA A 106 2.84 11.36 -12.54
CA ALA A 106 3.80 10.30 -12.89
C ALA A 106 4.06 9.36 -11.69
N LEU A 107 4.28 9.91 -10.50
CA LEU A 107 4.45 9.14 -9.28
C LEU A 107 3.18 8.41 -8.84
N LEU A 108 2.00 9.01 -9.00
CA LEU A 108 0.71 8.39 -8.71
C LEU A 108 0.47 7.16 -9.60
N ASN A 109 0.81 7.28 -10.88
CA ASN A 109 0.77 6.18 -11.85
C ASN A 109 1.80 5.09 -11.52
N ALA A 110 3.04 5.47 -11.19
CA ALA A 110 4.07 4.52 -10.78
C ALA A 110 3.68 3.76 -9.50
N PHE A 111 3.01 4.45 -8.57
CA PHE A 111 2.48 3.84 -7.36
C PHE A 111 1.37 2.83 -7.67
N ALA A 112 0.42 3.17 -8.56
CA ALA A 112 -0.62 2.25 -9.01
C ALA A 112 -0.04 1.05 -9.78
N PHE A 113 0.89 1.31 -10.71
CA PHE A 113 1.58 0.29 -11.49
C PHE A 113 2.28 -0.73 -10.58
N SER A 114 3.05 -0.26 -9.59
CA SER A 114 3.75 -1.15 -8.66
C SER A 114 2.79 -2.03 -7.85
N MET A 115 1.66 -1.50 -7.39
CA MET A 115 0.63 -2.31 -6.71
C MET A 115 -0.02 -3.34 -7.65
N ILE A 116 -0.35 -2.97 -8.89
CA ILE A 116 -0.90 -3.91 -9.87
C ILE A 116 0.13 -4.99 -10.21
N ALA A 117 1.41 -4.62 -10.37
CA ALA A 117 2.50 -5.55 -10.62
C ALA A 117 2.64 -6.60 -9.50
N VAL A 118 2.53 -6.20 -8.24
CA VAL A 118 2.51 -7.14 -7.10
C VAL A 118 1.40 -8.19 -7.27
N LEU A 119 0.23 -7.81 -7.76
CA LEU A 119 -0.93 -8.71 -7.87
C LEU A 119 -0.82 -9.69 -9.05
N VAL A 120 -0.22 -9.28 -10.17
CA VAL A 120 -0.19 -10.07 -11.41
C VAL A 120 1.10 -10.87 -11.62
N VAL A 121 2.12 -10.66 -10.78
CA VAL A 121 3.38 -11.39 -10.87
C VAL A 121 3.36 -12.62 -9.94
N ARG A 122 3.85 -13.75 -10.46
CA ARG A 122 3.90 -15.04 -9.76
C ARG A 122 5.20 -15.26 -8.98
N ASP A 123 6.29 -14.68 -9.44
CA ASP A 123 7.60 -14.80 -8.78
C ASP A 123 7.63 -13.94 -7.51
N LEU A 124 7.91 -14.57 -6.37
CA LEU A 124 7.94 -13.90 -5.07
C LEU A 124 9.03 -12.82 -4.98
N GLY A 125 10.14 -12.98 -5.70
CA GLY A 125 11.21 -11.98 -5.79
C GLY A 125 10.80 -10.75 -6.59
N LEU A 126 10.17 -10.94 -7.74
CA LEU A 126 9.60 -9.82 -8.51
C LEU A 126 8.44 -9.14 -7.76
N MET A 127 7.65 -9.92 -7.01
CA MET A 127 6.61 -9.38 -6.13
C MET A 127 7.22 -8.46 -5.06
N TRP A 128 8.34 -8.86 -4.45
CA TRP A 128 9.09 -8.02 -3.52
C TRP A 128 9.56 -6.71 -4.17
N ILE A 129 10.09 -6.76 -5.40
CA ILE A 129 10.47 -5.55 -6.16
C ILE A 129 9.25 -4.65 -6.36
N GLY A 130 8.10 -5.21 -6.70
CA GLY A 130 6.84 -4.47 -6.81
C GLY A 130 6.47 -3.77 -5.49
N VAL A 131 6.55 -4.48 -4.35
CA VAL A 131 6.27 -3.91 -3.03
C VAL A 131 7.25 -2.79 -2.69
N GLU A 132 8.54 -2.92 -2.98
CA GLU A 132 9.51 -1.84 -2.75
C GLU A 132 9.31 -0.65 -3.71
N GLY A 133 8.90 -0.92 -4.95
CA GLY A 133 8.47 0.12 -5.90
C GLY A 133 7.35 0.99 -5.35
N THR A 134 6.41 0.40 -4.58
CA THR A 134 5.39 1.17 -3.86
C THR A 134 6.01 2.11 -2.83
N THR A 135 7.08 1.69 -2.12
CA THR A 135 7.78 2.51 -1.11
C THR A 135 8.34 3.76 -1.78
N VAL A 136 9.10 3.58 -2.86
CA VAL A 136 9.75 4.68 -3.58
C VAL A 136 8.72 5.68 -4.10
N ALA A 137 7.68 5.20 -4.80
CA ALA A 137 6.68 6.09 -5.38
C ALA A 137 5.89 6.86 -4.30
N SER A 138 5.45 6.18 -3.25
CA SER A 138 4.67 6.82 -2.18
C SER A 138 5.51 7.76 -1.31
N ALA A 139 6.76 7.43 -0.99
CA ALA A 139 7.64 8.30 -0.21
C ALA A 139 7.88 9.64 -0.89
N LEU A 140 8.04 9.63 -2.22
CA LEU A 140 8.16 10.86 -3.00
C LEU A 140 6.84 11.66 -3.01
N LEU A 141 5.70 10.98 -3.14
CA LEU A 141 4.37 11.62 -3.09
C LEU A 141 4.07 12.30 -1.73
N LEU A 142 4.61 11.79 -0.63
CA LEU A 142 4.46 12.39 0.71
C LEU A 142 5.01 13.82 0.78
N VAL A 143 6.06 14.13 0.01
CA VAL A 143 6.78 15.42 0.07
C VAL A 143 6.19 16.46 -0.90
N LEU A 144 4.92 16.32 -1.30
CA LEU A 144 4.26 17.22 -2.27
C LEU A 144 4.42 18.71 -1.92
N GLU A 145 4.30 19.09 -0.65
CA GLU A 145 4.42 20.49 -0.20
C GLU A 145 5.78 20.81 0.45
N ARG A 146 6.67 19.82 0.63
CA ARG A 146 8.01 19.92 1.24
C ARG A 146 8.05 20.72 2.57
N ARG A 147 7.13 20.40 3.47
CA ARG A 147 7.17 20.87 4.87
C ARG A 147 8.19 20.06 5.68
N PRO A 148 8.80 20.61 6.74
CA PRO A 148 9.73 19.86 7.60
C PRO A 148 9.13 18.56 8.13
N THR A 149 7.88 18.59 8.58
CA THR A 149 7.14 17.41 9.06
C THR A 149 6.89 16.38 7.96
N SER A 150 6.54 16.82 6.74
CA SER A 150 6.35 15.92 5.60
C SER A 150 7.65 15.23 5.15
N VAL A 151 8.78 15.95 5.19
CA VAL A 151 10.10 15.37 4.93
C VAL A 151 10.45 14.39 6.05
N GLU A 152 10.14 14.74 7.30
CA GLU A 152 10.36 13.89 8.46
C GLU A 152 9.61 12.56 8.37
N ALA A 153 8.32 12.62 8.08
CA ALA A 153 7.47 11.47 7.87
C ALA A 153 7.95 10.62 6.68
N ALA A 154 8.34 11.27 5.56
CA ALA A 154 8.80 10.56 4.37
C ALA A 154 10.11 9.78 4.61
N TRP A 155 11.10 10.37 5.30
CA TRP A 155 12.34 9.64 5.59
C TRP A 155 12.13 8.52 6.61
N ARG A 156 11.34 8.74 7.67
CA ARG A 156 11.01 7.70 8.66
C ARG A 156 10.29 6.54 8.00
N TYR A 157 9.29 6.85 7.17
CA TYR A 157 8.57 5.85 6.39
C TYR A 157 9.51 5.05 5.50
N THR A 158 10.36 5.72 4.72
CA THR A 158 11.29 5.04 3.80
C THR A 158 12.24 4.13 4.57
N LEU A 159 12.87 4.61 5.64
CA LEU A 159 13.82 3.80 6.42
C LEU A 159 13.15 2.59 7.06
N ILE A 160 12.00 2.78 7.71
CA ILE A 160 11.33 1.68 8.43
C ILE A 160 10.77 0.66 7.42
N ALA A 161 10.10 1.13 6.36
CA ALA A 161 9.53 0.24 5.35
C ALA A 161 10.60 -0.54 4.57
N SER A 162 11.66 0.14 4.11
CA SER A 162 12.75 -0.53 3.37
C SER A 162 13.59 -1.43 4.27
N ALA A 163 13.78 -1.12 5.55
CA ALA A 163 14.41 -2.04 6.51
C ALA A 163 13.57 -3.32 6.69
N GLY A 164 12.25 -3.19 6.85
CA GLY A 164 11.34 -4.33 6.87
C GLY A 164 11.41 -5.14 5.58
N LEU A 165 11.36 -4.49 4.42
CA LEU A 165 11.46 -5.19 3.13
C LEU A 165 12.83 -5.83 2.92
N THR A 166 13.92 -5.28 3.47
CA THR A 166 15.22 -5.96 3.47
C THR A 166 15.15 -7.29 4.24
N ILE A 167 14.45 -7.34 5.38
CA ILE A 167 14.19 -8.60 6.11
C ILE A 167 13.36 -9.57 5.26
N ALA A 168 12.34 -9.07 4.54
CA ALA A 168 11.58 -9.89 3.60
C ALA A 168 12.44 -10.40 2.44
N LEU A 169 13.43 -9.63 1.97
CA LEU A 169 14.36 -10.09 0.94
C LEU A 169 15.21 -11.25 1.46
N PHE A 170 15.74 -11.15 2.68
CA PHE A 170 16.45 -12.26 3.33
C PHE A 170 15.57 -13.51 3.49
N ALA A 171 14.29 -13.33 3.81
CA ALA A 171 13.33 -14.43 3.82
C ALA A 171 13.24 -15.15 2.47
N LEU A 172 13.13 -14.41 1.37
CA LEU A 172 13.06 -14.98 0.03
C LEU A 172 14.37 -15.65 -0.40
N LEU A 173 15.53 -15.09 -0.02
CA LEU A 173 16.83 -15.73 -0.28
C LEU A 173 16.94 -17.08 0.45
N LEU A 174 16.54 -17.15 1.72
CA LEU A 174 16.49 -18.41 2.49
C LEU A 174 15.48 -19.40 1.91
N LEU A 175 14.34 -18.92 1.41
CA LEU A 175 13.37 -19.77 0.76
C LEU A 175 13.92 -20.36 -0.54
N TYR A 176 14.62 -19.55 -1.34
CA TYR A 176 15.24 -19.99 -2.58
C TYR A 176 16.33 -21.03 -2.33
N THR A 177 17.17 -20.87 -1.30
CA THR A 177 18.19 -21.89 -0.98
C THR A 177 17.58 -23.22 -0.55
N ALA A 178 16.40 -23.20 0.06
CA ALA A 178 15.69 -24.41 0.49
C ALA A 178 14.88 -25.10 -0.63
N THR A 179 14.43 -24.34 -1.65
CA THR A 179 13.44 -24.83 -2.63
C THR A 179 13.91 -24.78 -4.09
N GLY A 180 14.96 -24.00 -4.40
CA GLY A 180 15.47 -23.80 -5.75
C GLY A 180 14.59 -22.94 -6.67
N THR A 181 13.48 -22.38 -6.17
CA THR A 181 12.56 -21.57 -6.97
C THR A 181 11.82 -20.54 -6.09
N LEU A 182 11.37 -19.45 -6.71
CA LEU A 182 10.49 -18.44 -6.09
C LEU A 182 9.14 -18.33 -6.80
N ASP A 183 8.79 -19.28 -7.67
CA ASP A 183 7.47 -19.34 -8.28
C ASP A 183 6.41 -19.71 -7.21
N ALA A 184 5.60 -18.73 -6.81
CA ALA A 184 4.61 -18.89 -5.76
C ALA A 184 3.57 -19.97 -6.07
N VAL A 185 3.21 -20.15 -7.33
CA VAL A 185 2.21 -21.15 -7.73
C VAL A 185 2.83 -22.55 -7.73
N ALA A 186 4.08 -22.69 -8.17
CA ALA A 186 4.79 -23.97 -8.10
C ALA A 186 4.98 -24.42 -6.64
N LEU A 187 5.37 -23.49 -5.76
CA LEU A 187 5.53 -23.74 -4.33
C LEU A 187 4.21 -24.03 -3.62
N ALA A 188 3.10 -23.37 -4.01
CA ALA A 188 1.79 -23.67 -3.44
C ALA A 188 1.23 -25.02 -3.93
N ALA A 189 1.53 -25.42 -5.17
CA ALA A 189 1.11 -26.71 -5.72
C ALA A 189 1.92 -27.89 -5.15
N ASN A 190 3.21 -27.67 -4.85
CA ASN A 190 4.09 -28.64 -4.21
C ASN A 190 4.75 -28.01 -2.97
N PRO A 191 4.02 -27.92 -1.84
CA PRO A 191 4.51 -27.32 -0.62
C PRO A 191 5.85 -27.93 -0.19
N PRO A 192 6.90 -27.13 0.08
CA PRO A 192 8.15 -27.65 0.59
C PRO A 192 7.96 -28.23 1.99
N VAL A 193 8.82 -29.19 2.35
CA VAL A 193 8.90 -29.68 3.73
C VAL A 193 9.25 -28.50 4.64
N ALA A 194 8.53 -28.38 5.76
CA ALA A 194 8.71 -27.33 6.76
C ALA A 194 10.02 -27.49 7.55
N THR A 195 11.15 -27.38 6.86
CA THR A 195 12.49 -27.34 7.47
C THR A 195 12.66 -26.06 8.29
N LEU A 196 13.73 -26.00 9.08
CA LEU A 196 14.07 -24.77 9.81
C LEU A 196 14.23 -23.58 8.85
N ALA A 197 14.84 -23.78 7.68
CA ALA A 197 15.03 -22.72 6.69
C ALA A 197 13.70 -22.16 6.16
N VAL A 198 12.76 -23.04 5.79
CA VAL A 198 11.42 -22.63 5.32
C VAL A 198 10.64 -21.94 6.43
N THR A 199 10.70 -22.48 7.65
CA THR A 199 10.02 -21.90 8.82
C THR A 199 10.55 -20.50 9.14
N MET A 200 11.88 -20.34 9.16
CA MET A 200 12.53 -19.06 9.35
C MET A 200 12.22 -18.07 8.22
N ALA A 201 12.19 -18.53 6.97
CA ALA A 201 11.81 -17.70 5.83
C ALA A 201 10.39 -17.14 6.00
N VAL A 202 9.40 -17.97 6.33
CA VAL A 202 8.02 -17.48 6.53
C VAL A 202 7.92 -16.54 7.74
N ALA A 203 8.62 -16.81 8.85
CA ALA A 203 8.65 -15.92 10.01
C ALA A 203 9.29 -14.56 9.70
N LEU A 204 10.41 -14.54 8.96
CA LEU A 204 11.06 -13.32 8.51
C LEU A 204 10.19 -12.56 7.50
N ALA A 205 9.49 -13.26 6.62
CA ALA A 205 8.53 -12.66 5.70
C ALA A 205 7.36 -11.99 6.45
N LEU A 206 6.87 -12.60 7.54
CA LEU A 206 5.87 -11.99 8.42
C LEU A 206 6.37 -10.67 9.00
N VAL A 207 7.61 -10.63 9.50
CA VAL A 207 8.19 -9.38 10.03
C VAL A 207 8.41 -8.35 8.93
N GLY A 208 8.96 -8.77 7.79
CA GLY A 208 9.33 -7.86 6.72
C GLY A 208 8.12 -7.25 6.00
N TYR A 209 7.22 -8.08 5.47
CA TYR A 209 5.97 -7.59 4.89
C TYR A 209 5.04 -7.01 5.97
N GLY A 210 5.05 -7.55 7.19
CA GLY A 210 4.30 -7.01 8.31
C GLY A 210 4.70 -5.57 8.67
N THR A 211 5.96 -5.19 8.45
CA THR A 211 6.41 -3.80 8.58
C THR A 211 5.70 -2.89 7.57
N LYS A 212 5.57 -3.35 6.32
CA LYS A 212 4.86 -2.63 5.25
C LYS A 212 3.34 -2.61 5.42
N VAL A 213 2.77 -3.65 6.03
CA VAL A 213 1.35 -3.71 6.44
C VAL A 213 1.08 -2.79 7.64
N GLY A 214 2.10 -2.47 8.44
CA GLY A 214 1.96 -1.68 9.66
C GLY A 214 1.54 -2.50 10.87
N LEU A 215 2.01 -3.75 10.98
CA LEU A 215 1.76 -4.60 12.16
C LEU A 215 2.54 -4.09 13.37
N PHE A 216 2.01 -4.32 14.57
CA PHE A 216 2.75 -4.09 15.80
C PHE A 216 3.91 -5.10 15.91
N PRO A 217 5.11 -4.69 16.35
CA PRO A 217 5.53 -3.34 16.80
C PRO A 217 5.99 -2.38 15.69
N MET A 218 6.10 -2.80 14.44
CA MET A 218 6.70 -2.05 13.32
C MET A 218 5.84 -0.90 12.74
N HIS A 219 4.64 -0.68 13.28
CA HIS A 219 3.63 0.27 12.82
C HIS A 219 3.98 1.77 12.93
N THR A 220 5.08 2.17 13.56
CA THR A 220 5.33 3.56 13.99
C THR A 220 5.39 4.58 12.86
N TRP A 221 5.72 4.16 11.63
CA TRP A 221 5.72 5.02 10.46
C TRP A 221 4.30 5.38 9.96
N LEU A 222 3.32 4.51 10.22
CA LEU A 222 2.02 4.52 9.54
C LEU A 222 1.19 5.78 9.86
N PRO A 223 1.00 6.19 11.12
CA PRO A 223 0.20 7.37 11.45
C PRO A 223 0.81 8.67 10.91
N ASP A 224 2.13 8.80 10.99
CA ASP A 224 2.86 10.00 10.56
C ASP A 224 2.82 10.13 9.03
N ALA A 225 3.03 9.03 8.30
CA ALA A 225 2.92 9.01 6.85
C ALA A 225 1.52 9.44 6.38
N HIS A 226 0.46 8.94 7.04
CA HIS A 226 -0.91 9.31 6.70
C HIS A 226 -1.24 10.77 6.99
N ALA A 227 -0.78 11.30 8.12
CA ALA A 227 -1.02 12.69 8.52
C ALA A 227 -0.50 13.67 7.47
N GLU A 228 0.73 13.44 7.01
CA GLU A 228 1.45 14.34 6.10
C GLU A 228 1.12 14.11 4.62
N ALA A 229 0.76 12.89 4.22
CA ALA A 229 0.46 12.59 2.82
C ALA A 229 -0.73 13.41 2.29
N PRO A 230 -0.71 13.80 0.99
CA PRO A 230 -1.87 14.34 0.31
C PRO A 230 -3.07 13.40 0.47
N SER A 231 -4.27 13.91 0.73
CA SER A 231 -5.46 13.07 0.96
C SER A 231 -5.71 11.97 -0.08
N PRO A 232 -5.54 12.19 -1.41
CA PRO A 232 -5.67 11.10 -2.38
C PRO A 232 -4.58 10.03 -2.27
N VAL A 233 -3.39 10.42 -1.81
CA VAL A 233 -2.28 9.50 -1.53
C VAL A 233 -2.55 8.74 -0.23
N SER A 234 -3.04 9.39 0.83
CA SER A 234 -3.49 8.72 2.07
C SER A 234 -4.59 7.69 1.79
N ALA A 235 -5.53 8.00 0.89
CA ALA A 235 -6.58 7.09 0.46
C ALA A 235 -6.02 5.84 -0.22
N MET A 236 -4.99 5.96 -1.07
CA MET A 236 -4.33 4.81 -1.70
C MET A 236 -3.44 4.04 -0.70
N LEU A 237 -2.69 4.75 0.14
CA LEU A 237 -1.85 4.15 1.18
C LEU A 237 -2.67 3.22 2.09
N SER A 238 -3.79 3.71 2.62
CA SER A 238 -4.60 2.95 3.57
C SER A 238 -5.48 1.92 2.86
N GLY A 239 -6.14 2.34 1.78
CA GLY A 239 -7.13 1.52 1.11
C GLY A 239 -6.52 0.36 0.33
N ILE A 240 -5.34 0.53 -0.26
CA ILE A 240 -4.80 -0.45 -1.21
C ILE A 240 -3.33 -0.82 -1.02
N LEU A 241 -2.45 0.06 -0.50
CA LEU A 241 -1.05 -0.35 -0.21
C LEU A 241 -0.98 -1.39 0.92
N LEU A 242 -1.62 -1.14 2.07
CA LEU A 242 -1.54 -2.09 3.20
C LEU A 242 -2.12 -3.47 2.81
N PRO A 243 -3.31 -3.56 2.18
CA PRO A 243 -3.81 -4.85 1.69
C PRO A 243 -2.90 -5.51 0.66
N THR A 244 -2.27 -4.75 -0.25
CA THR A 244 -1.34 -5.30 -1.26
C THR A 244 -0.06 -5.86 -0.61
N ALA A 245 0.46 -5.22 0.43
CA ALA A 245 1.59 -5.75 1.21
C ALA A 245 1.19 -7.03 1.97
N LEU A 246 -0.03 -7.08 2.52
CA LEU A 246 -0.56 -8.28 3.17
C LEU A 246 -0.78 -9.41 2.16
N TYR A 247 -1.19 -9.10 0.94
CA TYR A 247 -1.27 -10.06 -0.15
C TYR A 247 0.11 -10.69 -0.45
N ALA A 248 1.18 -9.89 -0.51
CA ALA A 248 2.53 -10.42 -0.71
C ALA A 248 2.96 -11.37 0.43
N PHE A 249 2.64 -11.04 1.68
CA PHE A 249 2.84 -11.96 2.80
C PHE A 249 2.00 -13.24 2.66
N LEU A 250 0.72 -13.11 2.32
CA LEU A 250 -0.20 -14.24 2.13
C LEU A 250 0.33 -15.23 1.09
N ARG A 251 0.98 -14.73 0.03
CA ARG A 251 1.62 -15.57 -1.00
C ARG A 251 2.76 -16.40 -0.44
N VAL A 252 3.60 -15.81 0.41
CA VAL A 252 4.65 -16.55 1.11
C VAL A 252 4.06 -17.51 2.14
N TYR A 253 3.05 -17.10 2.91
CA TYR A 253 2.44 -17.94 3.94
C TYR A 253 1.76 -19.19 3.36
N ARG A 254 1.15 -19.07 2.17
CA ARG A 254 0.43 -20.16 1.50
C ARG A 254 1.32 -21.23 0.86
N ILE A 255 2.64 -21.06 0.85
CA ILE A 255 3.54 -22.14 0.44
C ILE A 255 3.58 -23.25 1.50
N LEU A 256 3.16 -22.96 2.74
CA LEU A 256 3.14 -23.95 3.81
C LEU A 256 2.09 -25.04 3.54
N PRO A 257 2.30 -26.25 4.09
CA PRO A 257 1.27 -27.28 4.12
C PRO A 257 -0.03 -26.75 4.74
N SER A 258 -1.16 -27.36 4.36
CA SER A 258 -2.46 -27.09 5.00
C SER A 258 -2.86 -28.30 5.86
N PRO A 259 -2.98 -28.16 7.19
CA PRO A 259 -2.76 -26.96 7.99
C PRO A 259 -1.27 -26.58 8.16
N PRO A 260 -0.95 -25.29 8.35
CA PRO A 260 0.42 -24.83 8.57
C PRO A 260 0.97 -25.30 9.93
N PRO A 261 2.31 -25.32 10.11
CA PRO A 261 2.91 -25.65 11.41
C PRO A 261 2.37 -24.77 12.53
N ALA A 262 1.98 -25.40 13.65
CA ALA A 262 1.29 -24.72 14.76
C ALA A 262 2.07 -23.52 15.33
N ALA A 263 3.40 -23.59 15.35
CA ALA A 263 4.24 -22.48 15.81
C ALA A 263 4.10 -21.24 14.90
N LEU A 264 4.04 -21.43 13.58
CA LEU A 264 3.91 -20.33 12.62
C LEU A 264 2.49 -19.76 12.63
N SER A 265 1.46 -20.62 12.66
CA SER A 265 0.08 -20.12 12.74
C SER A 265 -0.15 -19.33 14.02
N THR A 266 0.38 -19.81 15.17
CA THR A 266 0.33 -19.09 16.45
C THR A 266 1.05 -17.76 16.37
N LEU A 267 2.21 -17.70 15.71
CA LEU A 267 2.95 -16.45 15.52
C LEU A 267 2.15 -15.44 14.68
N VAL A 268 1.58 -15.86 13.55
CA VAL A 268 0.73 -15.00 12.70
C VAL A 268 -0.48 -14.48 13.48
N LEU A 269 -1.15 -15.37 14.22
CA LEU A 269 -2.27 -15.02 15.09
C LEU A 269 -1.86 -14.00 16.16
N ALA A 270 -0.72 -14.21 16.82
CA ALA A 270 -0.22 -13.30 17.85
C ALA A 270 0.04 -11.89 17.29
N PHE A 271 0.68 -11.79 16.12
CA PHE A 271 0.88 -10.49 15.44
C PHE A 271 -0.45 -9.83 15.07
N GLY A 272 -1.41 -10.59 14.53
CA GLY A 272 -2.73 -10.07 14.16
C GLY A 272 -3.53 -9.54 15.36
N ILE A 273 -3.64 -10.35 16.42
CA ILE A 273 -4.36 -10.01 17.65
C ILE A 273 -3.70 -8.82 18.34
N ALA A 274 -2.37 -8.85 18.53
CA ALA A 274 -1.65 -7.75 19.16
C ALA A 274 -1.81 -6.44 18.38
N THR A 275 -1.72 -6.50 17.05
CA THR A 275 -1.92 -5.33 16.18
C THR A 275 -3.32 -4.75 16.35
N ALA A 276 -4.37 -5.59 16.29
CA ALA A 276 -5.75 -5.14 16.44
C ALA A 276 -6.00 -4.49 17.81
N LEU A 277 -5.57 -5.14 18.90
CA LEU A 277 -5.74 -4.63 20.26
C LEU A 277 -4.99 -3.31 20.48
N ILE A 278 -3.73 -3.24 20.04
CA ILE A 278 -2.91 -2.04 20.25
C ILE A 278 -3.43 -0.88 19.40
N ALA A 279 -3.87 -1.13 18.18
CA ALA A 279 -4.51 -0.12 17.35
C ALA A 279 -5.78 0.45 18.00
N ALA A 280 -6.65 -0.42 18.54
CA ALA A 280 -7.88 -0.02 19.23
C ALA A 280 -7.61 0.82 20.49
N LEU A 281 -6.49 0.59 21.19
CA LEU A 281 -6.08 1.42 22.33
C LEU A 281 -5.46 2.76 21.89
N LEU A 282 -4.63 2.75 20.85
CA LEU A 282 -3.91 3.93 20.39
C LEU A 282 -4.82 4.93 19.66
N VAL A 283 -5.86 4.46 18.95
CA VAL A 283 -6.80 5.32 18.22
C VAL A 283 -7.56 6.26 19.17
N GLN A 284 -7.90 5.82 20.38
CA GLN A 284 -8.63 6.61 21.38
C GLN A 284 -7.88 7.84 21.85
N ARG A 285 -6.54 7.83 21.74
CA ARG A 285 -5.68 8.96 22.14
C ARG A 285 -5.39 9.93 21.00
N GLN A 286 -5.85 9.66 19.78
CA GLN A 286 -5.56 10.51 18.64
C GLN A 286 -6.57 11.65 18.54
N ARG A 287 -6.06 12.84 18.21
CA ARG A 287 -6.87 14.04 17.95
C ARG A 287 -6.94 14.41 16.46
N SER A 288 -5.88 14.10 15.70
CA SER A 288 -5.88 14.31 14.25
C SER A 288 -6.70 13.23 13.55
N TYR A 289 -7.64 13.66 12.71
CA TYR A 289 -8.52 12.77 11.94
C TYR A 289 -7.74 11.77 11.09
N LYS A 290 -6.66 12.20 10.43
CA LYS A 290 -5.85 11.31 9.58
C LYS A 290 -5.09 10.27 10.40
N ARG A 291 -4.55 10.65 11.56
CA ARG A 291 -3.91 9.71 12.50
C ARG A 291 -4.93 8.70 13.04
N MET A 292 -6.14 9.15 13.41
CA MET A 292 -7.23 8.25 13.81
C MET A 292 -7.56 7.23 12.71
N LEU A 293 -7.70 7.69 11.47
CA LEU A 293 -7.97 6.82 10.32
C LEU A 293 -6.84 5.82 10.06
N ALA A 294 -5.59 6.23 10.28
CA ALA A 294 -4.41 5.35 10.17
C ALA A 294 -4.42 4.24 11.22
N TYR A 295 -4.64 4.55 12.50
CA TYR A 295 -4.75 3.51 13.54
C TYR A 295 -5.95 2.59 13.33
N SER A 296 -7.10 3.12 12.92
CA SER A 296 -8.22 2.25 12.56
C SER A 296 -7.93 1.41 11.29
N SER A 297 -6.98 1.81 10.44
CA SER A 297 -6.51 0.95 9.34
C SER A 297 -5.61 -0.18 9.85
N MET A 298 -4.71 0.15 10.77
CA MET A 298 -3.87 -0.83 11.48
C MET A 298 -4.72 -1.89 12.18
N GLU A 299 -5.82 -1.50 12.82
CA GLU A 299 -6.75 -2.42 13.46
C GLU A 299 -7.32 -3.46 12.48
N VAL A 300 -7.81 -2.99 11.32
CA VAL A 300 -8.35 -3.86 10.27
C VAL A 300 -7.26 -4.77 9.67
N MET A 301 -6.03 -4.27 9.48
CA MET A 301 -4.92 -5.12 9.05
C MET A 301 -4.62 -6.23 10.07
N GLY A 302 -4.66 -5.92 11.37
CA GLY A 302 -4.54 -6.92 12.44
C GLY A 302 -5.61 -8.01 12.34
N LEU A 303 -6.88 -7.62 12.18
CA LEU A 303 -8.00 -8.56 11.99
C LEU A 303 -7.85 -9.40 10.72
N ALA A 304 -7.39 -8.80 9.62
CA ALA A 304 -7.13 -9.53 8.37
C ALA A 304 -6.01 -10.57 8.56
N VAL A 305 -4.93 -10.23 9.27
CA VAL A 305 -3.85 -11.17 9.62
C VAL A 305 -4.35 -12.31 10.51
N VAL A 306 -5.28 -12.06 11.44
CA VAL A 306 -5.93 -13.13 12.21
C VAL A 306 -6.66 -14.11 11.28
N GLY A 307 -7.43 -13.60 10.31
CA GLY A 307 -8.10 -14.47 9.33
C GLY A 307 -7.11 -15.26 8.44
N VAL A 308 -5.96 -14.68 8.10
CA VAL A 308 -4.87 -15.39 7.42
C VAL A 308 -4.31 -16.52 8.29
N GLY A 309 -4.07 -16.26 9.58
CA GLY A 309 -3.55 -17.25 10.53
C GLY A 309 -4.49 -18.43 10.78
N LEU A 310 -5.81 -18.16 10.87
CA LEU A 310 -6.85 -19.18 11.06
C LEU A 310 -7.13 -20.00 9.78
N GLY A 311 -7.02 -19.38 8.61
CA GLY A 311 -7.34 -20.04 7.34
C GLY A 311 -8.83 -20.34 7.16
N GLY A 312 -9.14 -21.24 6.21
CA GLY A 312 -10.52 -21.68 5.94
C GLY A 312 -11.50 -20.53 5.68
N ILE A 313 -12.66 -20.56 6.36
CA ILE A 313 -13.68 -19.52 6.23
C ILE A 313 -13.24 -18.17 6.82
N ALA A 314 -12.34 -18.16 7.81
CA ALA A 314 -11.83 -16.94 8.42
C ALA A 314 -11.00 -16.13 7.42
N LEU A 315 -10.28 -16.80 6.52
CA LEU A 315 -9.56 -16.14 5.43
C LEU A 315 -10.51 -15.51 4.42
N TYR A 316 -11.63 -16.16 4.08
CA TYR A 316 -12.65 -15.54 3.23
C TYR A 316 -13.21 -14.26 3.89
N GLY A 317 -13.50 -14.33 5.19
CA GLY A 317 -13.90 -13.17 5.98
C GLY A 317 -12.86 -12.03 5.96
N ALA A 318 -11.57 -12.37 6.09
CA ALA A 318 -10.49 -11.38 5.98
C ALA A 318 -10.40 -10.74 4.59
N LEU A 319 -10.57 -11.51 3.51
CA LEU A 319 -10.58 -10.96 2.15
C LEU A 319 -11.76 -10.01 1.94
N LEU A 320 -12.97 -10.38 2.39
CA LEU A 320 -14.14 -9.51 2.33
C LEU A 320 -13.94 -8.23 3.16
N LEU A 321 -13.35 -8.36 4.35
CA LEU A 321 -13.02 -7.24 5.22
C LEU A 321 -12.03 -6.26 4.54
N LEU A 322 -11.01 -6.77 3.85
CA LEU A 322 -10.04 -5.94 3.13
C LEU A 322 -10.68 -5.18 1.96
N VAL A 323 -11.61 -5.80 1.23
CA VAL A 323 -12.37 -5.10 0.17
C VAL A 323 -13.23 -3.99 0.77
N ALA A 324 -13.99 -4.28 1.84
CA ALA A 324 -14.81 -3.28 2.52
C ALA A 324 -13.96 -2.12 3.07
N HIS A 325 -12.81 -2.45 3.67
CA HIS A 325 -11.83 -1.50 4.17
C HIS A 325 -11.29 -0.59 3.07
N ALA A 326 -10.95 -1.14 1.90
CA ALA A 326 -10.42 -0.36 0.79
C ALA A 326 -11.35 0.81 0.43
N PHE A 327 -12.62 0.51 0.17
CA PHE A 327 -13.61 1.54 -0.15
C PHE A 327 -13.91 2.46 1.03
N ALA A 328 -14.14 1.91 2.23
CA ALA A 328 -14.48 2.70 3.41
C ALA A 328 -13.36 3.69 3.78
N LYS A 329 -12.10 3.25 3.78
CA LYS A 329 -10.97 4.12 4.12
C LYS A 329 -10.67 5.15 3.06
N SER A 330 -10.69 4.77 1.79
CA SER A 330 -10.44 5.75 0.73
C SER A 330 -11.48 6.88 0.78
N SER A 331 -12.77 6.54 0.94
CA SER A 331 -13.83 7.54 1.16
C SER A 331 -13.60 8.38 2.41
N ALA A 332 -13.22 7.78 3.55
CA ALA A 332 -12.96 8.52 4.78
C ALA A 332 -11.78 9.50 4.65
N PHE A 333 -10.70 9.11 3.94
CA PHE A 333 -9.56 10.00 3.67
C PHE A 333 -9.90 11.13 2.70
N TYR A 334 -10.76 10.90 1.70
CA TYR A 334 -11.29 11.97 0.87
C TYR A 334 -12.12 12.96 1.70
N CYS A 335 -13.02 12.47 2.57
CA CYS A 335 -13.79 13.32 3.48
C CYS A 335 -12.89 14.13 4.43
N ALA A 336 -11.90 13.48 5.05
CA ALA A 336 -10.93 14.16 5.91
C ALA A 336 -10.16 15.25 5.13
N GLY A 337 -9.81 14.99 3.86
CA GLY A 337 -9.21 15.97 2.97
C GLY A 337 -10.09 17.20 2.73
N ASN A 338 -11.36 16.99 2.40
CA ASN A 338 -12.32 18.07 2.19
C ASN A 338 -12.48 18.93 3.46
N VAL A 339 -12.60 18.30 4.64
CA VAL A 339 -12.71 19.02 5.92
C VAL A 339 -11.46 19.86 6.21
N LEU A 340 -10.27 19.29 5.99
CA LEU A 340 -8.99 20.00 6.20
C LEU A 340 -8.79 21.18 5.25
N GLN A 341 -9.29 21.09 4.01
CA GLN A 341 -9.24 22.19 3.05
C GLN A 341 -10.21 23.33 3.42
N GLN A 342 -11.39 22.99 3.96
CA GLN A 342 -12.39 23.98 4.35
C GLN A 342 -12.06 24.70 5.66
N ARG A 343 -11.52 23.98 6.66
CA ARG A 343 -11.23 24.56 7.98
C ARG A 343 -9.86 25.24 8.09
N GLY A 344 -8.93 24.97 7.18
CA GLY A 344 -7.54 25.48 7.25
C GLY A 344 -6.68 24.81 8.34
N ASP A 345 -7.28 24.45 9.47
CA ASP A 345 -6.59 23.94 10.65
C ASP A 345 -6.72 22.42 10.84
N ASP A 346 -5.57 21.78 10.99
CA ASP A 346 -5.42 20.47 11.64
C ASP A 346 -5.01 20.79 13.09
N PRO A 347 -5.55 20.12 14.13
CA PRO A 347 -5.09 20.30 15.50
C PRO A 347 -3.56 20.13 15.67
N ASP A 348 -2.91 19.31 14.84
CA ASP A 348 -1.44 19.17 14.80
C ASP A 348 -0.74 20.29 13.99
N ARG A 349 -1.47 21.06 13.16
CA ARG A 349 -0.95 22.27 12.47
C ARG A 349 -0.84 23.47 13.43
N THR A 350 -1.69 23.56 14.46
CA THR A 350 -1.71 24.72 15.37
C THR A 350 -0.57 24.75 16.40
N THR A 351 -0.04 23.61 16.82
CA THR A 351 1.03 23.55 17.84
C THR A 351 2.39 24.03 17.33
N CYS A 352 2.64 23.97 16.03
CA CYS A 352 3.92 24.44 15.45
C CYS A 352 3.91 25.93 15.06
N ALA A 353 2.73 26.54 14.86
CA ALA A 353 2.63 27.96 14.52
C ALA A 353 2.89 28.87 15.73
N THR A 354 2.63 28.39 16.95
CA THR A 354 2.77 29.20 18.18
C THR A 354 4.17 29.25 18.76
N SER A 355 5.14 28.47 18.26
CA SER A 355 6.53 28.48 18.75
C SER A 355 7.47 29.39 17.94
N GLY A 356 7.03 29.95 16.81
CA GLY A 356 7.87 30.73 15.90
C GLY A 356 7.75 32.25 15.98
N THR A 357 6.80 32.81 16.75
CA THR A 357 6.57 34.27 16.79
C THR A 357 6.49 34.79 18.23
N ARG A 358 7.62 34.80 18.94
CA ARG A 358 7.87 35.81 19.97
C ARG A 358 8.84 36.84 19.39
N SER A 359 8.28 37.80 18.66
CA SER A 359 8.96 39.04 18.30
C SER A 359 9.43 39.74 19.58
N ALA A 360 10.74 39.95 19.71
CA ALA A 360 11.34 40.78 20.74
C ALA A 360 10.84 42.24 20.61
N PRO A 361 10.62 42.97 21.72
CA PRO A 361 10.22 44.37 21.64
C PRO A 361 11.40 45.23 21.21
N ASP A 362 11.17 46.01 20.15
CA ASP A 362 12.01 47.09 19.63
C ASP A 362 12.29 48.13 20.73
N ARG A 363 13.51 48.14 21.28
CA ARG A 363 14.00 49.23 22.14
C ARG A 363 14.68 50.27 21.27
N ARG A 364 13.91 51.23 20.77
CA ARG A 364 14.44 52.51 20.26
C ARG A 364 14.78 53.44 21.42
N GLY A 365 16.01 53.97 21.34
CA GLY A 365 16.59 55.18 21.92
C GLY A 365 15.83 55.99 22.97
N ARG A 366 16.43 56.07 24.15
CA ARG A 366 16.61 57.33 24.91
C ARG A 366 18.00 57.28 25.56
N GLY A 367 18.80 58.32 25.32
CA GLY A 367 20.18 58.48 25.80
C GLY A 367 20.99 59.24 24.78
#